data_AF-A0A954NM78-F1
#
_entry.id   AF-A0A954NM78-F1
#
_cell.length_a   1.000
_cell.length_b   1.000
_cell.length_c   1.000
_cell.angle_alpha   90.00
_cell.angle_beta   90.00
_cell.angle_gamma   90.00
#
_symmetry.space_group_name_H-M   'P 1'
#
loop_
_entity.id
_entity.type
_entity.pdbx_description
1 polymer ?
#
loop_
_entity_poly.entity_id
_entity_poly.type
_entity_poly.pdbx_seq_one_letter_code
_entity_poly.pdbx_strand_id
1 'polypeptide(L)'
;MEFLSQPWFLGLLLLAVGTLAALGFLGTRRRGSRPKNAESIKAPNSTIDLERLTLEPLRPGAPLIDLFGTRTRLVVLVLAPAGRGTDFPDRSQWHELVDCIVPGLTTVLDHHRPTFRLWPEQVSQHGFVQAFFNSMRAGDSQPKTHVAPKRHPRGTRYYRLAGRVDWQGVPVLVGLVLTGDGPALSPIEIEHPGKWLDLLKVRT
;
A
#
# COMPACT_ATOMS: atom_id res chain seq x y z
N MET A 1 -22.53 59.58 25.33
CA MET A 1 -22.03 58.19 25.34
C MET A 1 -23.04 57.32 26.07
N GLU A 2 -24.13 56.90 25.42
CA GLU A 2 -25.21 56.10 26.03
C GLU A 2 -25.68 54.97 25.10
N PHE A 3 -24.75 54.28 24.43
CA PHE A 3 -25.07 53.16 23.54
C PHE A 3 -24.80 51.77 24.16
N LEU A 4 -24.44 51.70 25.44
CA LEU A 4 -23.98 50.46 26.10
C LEU A 4 -24.99 49.81 27.06
N SER A 5 -26.21 50.33 27.19
CA SER A 5 -27.22 49.81 28.15
C SER A 5 -28.42 49.11 27.51
N GLN A 6 -28.33 48.74 26.22
CA GLN A 6 -29.43 48.02 25.56
C GLN A 6 -29.34 46.50 25.82
N PRO A 7 -30.33 45.90 26.53
CA PRO A 7 -30.24 44.52 27.04
C PRO A 7 -30.21 43.43 25.95
N TRP A 8 -30.54 43.77 24.70
CA TRP A 8 -30.48 42.84 23.57
C TRP A 8 -29.05 42.57 23.08
N PHE A 9 -28.08 43.45 23.33
CA PHE A 9 -26.68 43.22 22.97
C PHE A 9 -26.05 42.07 23.77
N LEU A 10 -26.39 41.96 25.06
CA LEU A 10 -25.95 40.84 25.90
C LEU A 10 -26.50 39.50 25.40
N GLY A 11 -27.74 39.48 24.90
CA GLY A 11 -28.35 38.29 24.30
C GLY A 11 -27.63 37.83 23.02
N LEU A 12 -27.27 38.76 22.13
CA LEU A 12 -26.54 38.46 20.91
C LEU A 12 -25.11 37.97 21.17
N LEU A 13 -24.43 38.55 22.16
CA LEU A 13 -23.07 38.15 22.52
C LEU A 13 -23.03 36.73 23.09
N LEU A 14 -23.99 36.35 23.94
CA LEU A 14 -24.12 35.00 24.47
C LEU A 14 -24.45 33.96 23.38
N LEU A 15 -25.30 34.31 22.42
CA LEU A 15 -25.59 33.47 21.26
C LEU A 15 -24.34 33.25 20.41
N ALA A 16 -23.58 34.30 20.08
CA ALA A 16 -22.37 34.18 19.28
C ALA A 16 -21.30 33.30 19.94
N VAL A 17 -21.10 33.44 21.25
CA VAL A 17 -20.17 32.61 22.03
C VAL A 17 -20.63 31.15 22.06
N GLY A 18 -21.94 30.91 22.24
CA GLY A 18 -22.53 29.57 22.20
C GLY A 18 -22.32 28.86 20.86
N THR A 19 -22.52 29.58 19.74
CA THR A 19 -22.35 29.01 18.40
C THR A 19 -20.88 28.68 18.10
N LEU A 20 -19.94 29.55 18.52
CA LEU A 20 -18.51 29.30 18.36
C LEU A 20 -18.04 28.10 19.21
N ALA A 21 -18.54 27.97 20.44
CA ALA A 21 -18.24 26.82 21.30
C ALA A 21 -18.80 25.51 20.73
N ALA A 22 -20.02 25.52 20.19
CA ALA A 22 -20.64 24.35 19.56
C ALA A 22 -19.88 23.89 18.31
N LEU A 23 -19.43 24.83 17.47
CA LEU A 23 -18.62 24.53 16.28
C LEU A 23 -17.23 23.99 16.66
N GLY A 24 -16.60 24.54 17.70
CA GLY A 24 -15.34 24.02 18.24
C GLY A 24 -15.49 22.61 18.84
N PHE A 25 -16.60 22.35 19.53
CA PHE A 25 -16.89 21.05 20.14
C PHE A 25 -17.23 19.98 19.08
N LEU A 26 -17.98 20.33 18.02
CA LEU A 26 -18.21 19.40 16.90
C LEU A 26 -16.93 19.11 16.10
N GLY A 27 -16.07 20.12 15.90
CA GLY A 27 -14.79 19.97 15.21
C GLY A 27 -13.78 19.08 15.95
N THR A 28 -13.79 19.13 17.29
CA THR A 28 -12.91 18.29 18.12
C THR A 28 -13.44 16.86 18.26
N ARG A 29 -14.76 16.64 18.25
CA ARG A 29 -15.36 15.30 18.40
C ARG A 29 -15.23 14.42 17.15
N ARG A 30 -15.09 15.00 15.94
CA ARG A 30 -14.77 14.24 14.71
C ARG A 30 -13.30 13.80 14.62
N ARG A 31 -12.41 14.31 15.48
CA ARG A 31 -10.96 14.07 15.40
C ARG A 31 -10.46 12.93 16.31
N GLY A 32 -11.35 12.29 17.07
CA GLY A 32 -10.96 11.38 18.14
C GLY A 32 -11.73 10.07 18.13
N SER A 33 -11.48 9.20 17.15
CA SER A 33 -11.68 7.75 17.28
C SER A 33 -10.87 7.01 16.20
N ARG A 34 -9.55 7.18 16.24
CA ARG A 34 -8.62 6.27 15.54
C ARG A 34 -8.38 5.09 16.49
N PRO A 35 -8.79 3.86 16.16
CA PRO A 35 -8.64 2.72 17.05
C PRO A 35 -7.15 2.47 17.35
N LYS A 36 -6.84 2.33 18.65
CA LYS A 36 -5.49 2.13 19.23
C LYS A 36 -4.80 0.81 18.82
N ASN A 37 -5.33 0.07 17.84
CA ASN A 37 -4.74 -1.17 17.33
C ASN A 37 -3.89 -0.99 16.05
N ALA A 38 -3.72 0.24 15.57
CA ALA A 38 -2.90 0.55 14.38
C ALA A 38 -1.39 0.59 14.62
N GLU A 39 -0.91 0.31 15.84
CA GLU A 39 0.48 0.53 16.23
C GLU A 39 1.44 -0.56 15.71
N SER A 40 0.93 -1.74 15.32
CA SER A 40 1.77 -2.83 14.81
C SER A 40 2.09 -2.76 13.30
N ILE A 41 1.53 -1.80 12.56
CA ILE A 41 1.57 -1.82 11.09
C ILE A 41 2.44 -0.69 10.50
N LYS A 42 2.75 0.38 11.25
CA LYS A 42 3.68 1.45 10.82
C LYS A 42 5.14 1.05 11.04
N ALA A 43 5.63 0.05 10.32
CA ALA A 43 7.07 -0.19 10.29
C ALA A 43 7.74 0.89 9.40
N PRO A 44 8.90 1.46 9.80
CA PRO A 44 9.71 2.26 8.88
C PRO A 44 10.02 1.43 7.64
N ASN A 45 10.23 2.06 6.47
CA ASN A 45 10.52 1.42 5.18
C ASN A 45 11.61 0.35 5.36
N SER A 46 11.20 -0.89 5.66
CA SER A 46 12.11 -1.94 6.08
C SER A 46 12.58 -2.66 4.84
N THR A 47 13.90 -2.74 4.66
CA THR A 47 14.52 -3.52 3.58
C THR A 47 14.00 -4.95 3.61
N ILE A 48 13.48 -5.42 2.47
CA ILE A 48 13.05 -6.80 2.27
C ILE A 48 14.15 -7.49 1.45
N ASP A 49 14.79 -8.47 2.07
CA ASP A 49 15.71 -9.37 1.38
C ASP A 49 14.89 -10.45 0.66
N LEU A 50 14.81 -10.34 -0.66
CA LEU A 50 13.97 -11.22 -1.48
C LEU A 50 14.48 -12.68 -1.45
N GLU A 51 15.77 -12.90 -1.25
CA GLU A 51 16.34 -14.26 -1.21
C GLU A 51 16.04 -15.01 0.08
N ARG A 52 15.69 -14.27 1.15
CA ARG A 52 15.31 -14.84 2.45
C ARG A 52 13.82 -15.13 2.55
N LEU A 53 13.03 -14.78 1.53
CA LEU A 53 11.59 -15.03 1.53
C LEU A 53 11.33 -16.54 1.45
N THR A 54 10.72 -17.09 2.50
CA THR A 54 10.23 -18.47 2.46
C THR A 54 8.90 -18.49 1.72
N LEU A 55 8.87 -19.11 0.55
CA LEU A 55 7.67 -19.26 -0.25
C LEU A 55 7.06 -20.64 -0.03
N GLU A 56 5.83 -20.69 0.48
CA GLU A 56 5.07 -21.94 0.55
C GLU A 56 4.81 -22.46 -0.87
N PRO A 57 4.85 -23.77 -1.16
CA PRO A 57 4.47 -24.31 -2.46
C PRO A 57 3.04 -23.86 -2.82
N LEU A 58 2.84 -23.44 -4.07
CA LEU A 58 1.50 -23.14 -4.55
C LEU A 58 0.67 -24.42 -4.62
N ARG A 59 -0.62 -24.30 -4.29
CA ARG A 59 -1.58 -25.38 -4.53
C ARG A 59 -1.69 -25.64 -6.04
N PRO A 60 -1.88 -26.90 -6.48
CA PRO A 60 -2.18 -27.19 -7.88
C PRO A 60 -3.39 -26.36 -8.34
N GLY A 61 -3.28 -25.72 -9.51
CA GLY A 61 -4.33 -24.85 -10.04
C GLY A 61 -4.46 -23.48 -9.35
N ALA A 62 -3.48 -23.06 -8.54
CA ALA A 62 -3.47 -21.69 -8.02
C ALA A 62 -3.35 -20.67 -9.17
N PRO A 63 -4.10 -19.54 -9.11
CA PRO A 63 -4.06 -18.52 -10.15
C PRO A 63 -2.69 -17.84 -10.18
N LEU A 64 -2.15 -17.63 -11.38
CA LEU A 64 -0.87 -16.96 -11.60
C LEU A 64 -1.08 -15.56 -12.18
N ILE A 65 -0.06 -14.71 -12.06
CA ILE A 65 -0.03 -13.38 -12.67
C ILE A 65 0.80 -13.45 -13.94
N ASP A 66 0.19 -13.12 -15.06
CA ASP A 66 0.87 -12.95 -16.35
C ASP A 66 1.51 -11.55 -16.38
N LEU A 67 2.84 -11.52 -16.56
CA LEU A 67 3.64 -10.32 -16.77
C LEU A 67 4.35 -10.47 -18.12
N PHE A 68 3.94 -9.71 -19.14
CA PHE A 68 4.49 -9.79 -20.50
C PHE A 68 4.54 -11.22 -21.09
N GLY A 69 3.52 -12.04 -20.85
CA GLY A 69 3.45 -13.43 -21.32
C GLY A 69 4.20 -14.42 -20.42
N THR A 70 4.89 -13.95 -19.38
CA THR A 70 5.55 -14.81 -18.39
C THR A 70 4.61 -15.07 -17.23
N ARG A 71 4.44 -16.33 -16.85
CA ARG A 71 3.66 -16.70 -15.67
C ARG A 71 4.47 -16.46 -14.42
N THR A 72 3.94 -15.63 -13.53
CA THR A 72 4.63 -15.20 -12.31
C THR A 72 3.78 -15.40 -11.07
N ARG A 73 4.46 -15.52 -9.95
CA ARG A 73 3.87 -15.61 -8.62
C ARG A 73 4.13 -14.31 -7.87
N LEU A 74 3.08 -13.73 -7.31
CA LEU A 74 3.18 -12.64 -6.32
C LEU A 74 3.87 -13.11 -5.03
N VAL A 75 4.91 -12.39 -4.60
CA VAL A 75 5.69 -12.72 -3.39
C VAL A 75 5.77 -11.59 -2.37
N VAL A 76 5.63 -10.33 -2.80
CA VAL A 76 5.55 -9.17 -1.91
C VAL A 76 4.46 -8.23 -2.42
N LEU A 77 3.65 -7.73 -1.48
CA LEU A 77 2.71 -6.64 -1.70
C LEU A 77 3.00 -5.55 -0.66
N VAL A 78 3.31 -4.35 -1.14
CA VAL A 78 3.46 -3.15 -0.32
C VAL A 78 2.34 -2.18 -0.66
N LEU A 79 1.66 -1.68 0.36
CA LEU A 79 0.73 -0.55 0.23
C LEU A 79 1.26 0.65 0.99
N ALA A 80 0.97 1.87 0.54
CA ALA A 80 1.25 3.09 1.29
C ALA A 80 0.21 4.17 0.97
N PRO A 81 -0.22 4.98 1.96
CA PRO A 81 -1.05 6.15 1.67
C PRO A 81 -0.28 7.18 0.85
N ALA A 82 -0.92 7.74 -0.19
CA ALA A 82 -0.34 8.85 -0.95
C ALA A 82 -0.77 10.20 -0.35
N GLY A 83 0.17 11.09 -0.09
CA GLY A 83 -0.08 12.42 0.47
C GLY A 83 0.01 12.46 2.00
N ARG A 84 -0.54 13.52 2.61
CA ARG A 84 -0.54 13.74 4.06
C ARG A 84 -1.96 13.73 4.59
N GLY A 85 -2.18 12.99 5.68
CA GLY A 85 -3.48 12.96 6.34
C GLY A 85 -4.58 12.37 5.47
N THR A 86 -4.21 11.62 4.42
CA THR A 86 -5.14 10.88 3.59
C THR A 86 -5.68 9.71 4.39
N ASP A 87 -7.00 9.55 4.38
CA ASP A 87 -7.62 8.35 4.94
C ASP A 87 -7.11 7.14 4.16
N PHE A 88 -6.80 6.07 4.89
CA PHE A 88 -6.31 4.83 4.31
C PHE A 88 -7.29 3.72 4.65
N PRO A 89 -7.64 2.84 3.70
CA PRO A 89 -8.64 1.81 3.92
C PRO A 89 -8.31 0.91 5.11
N ASP A 90 -9.36 0.57 5.85
CA ASP A 90 -9.27 -0.41 6.90
C ASP A 90 -8.96 -1.79 6.31
N ARG A 91 -8.43 -2.68 7.16
CA ARG A 91 -7.99 -4.02 6.72
C ARG A 91 -9.10 -4.85 6.06
N SER A 92 -10.36 -4.64 6.45
CA SER A 92 -11.52 -5.29 5.83
C SER A 92 -11.71 -4.90 4.36
N GLN A 93 -11.22 -3.73 3.95
CA GLN A 93 -11.36 -3.17 2.60
C GLN A 93 -10.15 -3.47 1.71
N TRP A 94 -9.10 -4.12 2.25
CA TRP A 94 -7.87 -4.36 1.49
C TRP A 94 -8.08 -5.31 0.31
N HIS A 95 -9.02 -6.25 0.40
CA HIS A 95 -9.34 -7.13 -0.72
C HIS A 95 -9.89 -6.31 -1.89
N GLU A 96 -10.86 -5.43 -1.63
CA GLU A 96 -11.41 -4.54 -2.65
C GLU A 96 -10.34 -3.62 -3.25
N LEU A 97 -9.48 -3.04 -2.40
CA LEU A 97 -8.36 -2.21 -2.86
C LEU A 97 -7.41 -2.98 -3.78
N VAL A 98 -7.09 -4.22 -3.43
CA VAL A 98 -6.15 -5.03 -4.20
C VAL A 98 -6.73 -5.36 -5.57
N ASP A 99 -8.02 -5.65 -5.64
CA ASP A 99 -8.70 -5.88 -6.93
C ASP A 99 -8.77 -4.64 -7.81
N CYS A 100 -8.62 -3.42 -7.26
CA CYS A 100 -8.45 -2.21 -8.06
C CYS A 100 -7.10 -2.13 -8.78
N ILE A 101 -6.08 -2.89 -8.36
CA ILE A 101 -4.78 -2.94 -9.05
C ILE A 101 -4.92 -3.70 -10.37
N VAL A 102 -5.43 -4.93 -10.29
CA VAL A 102 -5.79 -5.75 -11.45
C VAL A 102 -6.92 -6.70 -11.02
N PRO A 103 -7.96 -6.89 -11.86
CA PRO A 103 -9.06 -7.79 -11.53
C PRO A 103 -8.60 -9.21 -11.20
N GLY A 104 -9.11 -9.76 -10.09
CA GLY A 104 -8.82 -11.11 -9.63
C GLY A 104 -7.55 -11.26 -8.79
N LEU A 105 -6.85 -10.15 -8.50
CA LEU A 105 -5.63 -10.17 -7.70
C LEU A 105 -5.88 -10.63 -6.25
N THR A 106 -7.09 -10.43 -5.73
CA THR A 106 -7.49 -10.95 -4.41
C THR A 106 -7.40 -12.46 -4.33
N THR A 107 -7.88 -13.17 -5.36
CA THR A 107 -7.75 -14.64 -5.43
C THR A 107 -6.29 -15.06 -5.45
N VAL A 108 -5.43 -14.29 -6.12
CA VAL A 108 -3.98 -14.52 -6.11
C VAL A 108 -3.41 -14.30 -4.70
N LEU A 109 -3.82 -13.26 -3.97
CA LEU A 109 -3.38 -13.03 -2.59
C LEU A 109 -3.70 -14.21 -1.68
N ASP A 110 -4.93 -14.72 -1.74
CA ASP A 110 -5.40 -15.81 -0.90
C ASP A 110 -4.60 -17.10 -1.12
N HIS A 111 -4.22 -17.37 -2.38
CA HIS A 111 -3.45 -18.55 -2.76
C HIS A 111 -1.94 -18.40 -2.58
N HIS A 112 -1.38 -17.24 -2.92
CA HIS A 112 0.06 -17.03 -2.94
C HIS A 112 0.62 -16.65 -1.57
N ARG A 113 -0.21 -16.03 -0.72
CA ARG A 113 0.13 -15.54 0.62
C ARG A 113 1.43 -14.73 0.62
N PRO A 114 1.52 -13.65 -0.17
CA PRO A 114 2.74 -12.87 -0.26
C PRO A 114 3.07 -12.19 1.06
N THR A 115 4.32 -11.77 1.19
CA THR A 115 4.74 -10.91 2.30
C THR A 115 4.07 -9.55 2.14
N PHE A 116 3.10 -9.26 3.00
CA PHE A 116 2.41 -7.99 3.02
C PHE A 116 3.14 -6.96 3.91
N ARG A 117 3.27 -5.72 3.44
CA ARG A 117 3.73 -4.57 4.23
C ARG A 117 2.87 -3.34 3.96
N LEU A 118 2.50 -2.64 5.01
CA LEU A 118 1.96 -1.29 4.91
C LEU A 118 3.08 -0.32 5.29
N TRP A 119 3.39 0.59 4.39
CA TRP A 119 4.38 1.64 4.59
C TRP A 119 3.72 2.90 5.15
N PRO A 120 4.51 3.76 5.81
CA PRO A 120 4.02 5.06 6.26
C PRO A 120 3.55 5.92 5.08
N GLU A 121 2.80 6.98 5.39
CA GLU A 121 2.38 8.00 4.44
C GLU A 121 3.57 8.50 3.61
N GLN A 122 3.40 8.57 2.29
CA GLN A 122 4.43 9.00 1.36
C GLN A 122 4.03 10.33 0.72
N VAL A 123 4.96 11.28 0.71
CA VAL A 123 4.70 12.63 0.20
C VAL A 123 4.53 12.65 -1.32
N SER A 124 5.11 11.70 -2.05
CA SER A 124 5.00 11.61 -3.51
C SER A 124 5.09 10.16 -4.01
N GLN A 125 4.50 9.92 -5.19
CA GLN A 125 4.61 8.66 -5.91
C GLN A 125 6.06 8.34 -6.27
N HIS A 126 6.79 9.32 -6.82
CA HIS A 126 8.18 9.12 -7.23
C HIS A 126 9.09 8.73 -6.05
N GLY A 127 8.94 9.41 -4.91
CA GLY A 127 9.70 9.09 -3.70
C GLY A 127 9.42 7.69 -3.18
N PHE A 128 8.14 7.26 -3.23
CA PHE A 128 7.76 5.89 -2.90
C PHE A 128 8.38 4.87 -3.85
N VAL A 129 8.30 5.09 -5.16
CA VAL A 129 8.84 4.18 -6.19
C VAL A 129 10.34 3.96 -5.97
N GLN A 130 11.09 5.04 -5.79
CA GLN A 130 12.52 4.97 -5.52
C GLN A 130 12.81 4.24 -4.20
N ALA A 131 12.10 4.57 -3.12
CA ALA A 131 12.25 3.91 -1.83
C ALA A 131 11.92 2.41 -1.90
N PHE A 132 10.86 2.04 -2.64
CA PHE A 132 10.43 0.67 -2.86
C PHE A 132 11.52 -0.12 -3.58
N PHE A 133 12.01 0.35 -4.72
CA PHE A 133 13.05 -0.37 -5.47
C PHE A 133 14.36 -0.50 -4.70
N ASN A 134 14.74 0.51 -3.91
CA ASN A 134 15.92 0.45 -3.04
C ASN A 134 15.73 -0.53 -1.87
N SER A 135 14.51 -0.68 -1.37
CA SER A 135 14.19 -1.57 -0.24
C SER A 135 14.04 -3.03 -0.66
N MET A 136 13.76 -3.30 -1.93
CA MET A 136 13.66 -4.66 -2.49
C MET A 136 15.04 -5.13 -3.00
N ARG A 137 15.87 -5.63 -2.08
CA ARG A 137 17.19 -6.17 -2.42
C ARG A 137 17.03 -7.58 -2.97
N ALA A 138 17.32 -7.77 -4.25
CA ALA A 138 17.62 -9.07 -4.84
C ALA A 138 19.14 -9.27 -4.79
N GLY A 139 19.61 -10.43 -4.33
CA GLY A 139 21.03 -10.72 -4.19
C GLY A 139 21.71 -10.97 -5.53
N ASP A 140 22.10 -9.92 -6.24
CA ASP A 140 23.17 -10.03 -7.27
C ASP A 140 24.56 -10.23 -6.63
N SER A 141 24.63 -10.46 -5.32
CA SER A 141 25.87 -10.61 -4.55
C SER A 141 25.66 -11.60 -3.42
N GLN A 142 25.78 -12.91 -3.69
CA GLN A 142 26.01 -13.87 -2.62
C GLN A 142 27.49 -13.79 -2.17
N PRO A 143 27.78 -13.53 -0.89
CA PRO A 143 28.92 -14.18 -0.26
C PRO A 143 28.61 -15.67 -0.15
N LYS A 144 29.57 -16.52 -0.53
CA LYS A 144 29.56 -17.96 -0.26
C LYS A 144 29.46 -18.19 1.26
N THR A 145 28.26 -18.37 1.80
CA THR A 145 28.07 -18.81 3.20
C THR A 145 27.49 -20.23 3.19
N HIS A 146 28.14 -21.13 3.91
CA HIS A 146 28.00 -22.60 3.86
C HIS A 146 26.71 -23.18 4.46
N VAL A 147 25.62 -22.40 4.56
CA VAL A 147 24.33 -22.88 5.08
C VAL A 147 23.28 -22.64 4.00
N ALA A 148 22.85 -23.71 3.32
CA ALA A 148 21.87 -23.63 2.25
C ALA A 148 20.48 -23.24 2.81
N PRO A 149 19.96 -22.03 2.51
CA PRO A 149 18.54 -21.79 2.66
C PRO A 149 17.80 -22.66 1.62
N LYS A 150 16.56 -23.08 1.91
CA LYS A 150 15.70 -23.79 0.95
C LYS A 150 15.69 -23.01 -0.38
N ARG A 151 16.46 -23.51 -1.35
CA ARG A 151 16.78 -22.79 -2.59
C ARG A 151 15.51 -22.60 -3.39
N HIS A 152 15.25 -21.36 -3.83
CA HIS A 152 14.39 -21.12 -4.99
C HIS A 152 14.89 -21.98 -6.17
N PRO A 153 13.99 -22.46 -7.04
CA PRO A 153 14.40 -23.20 -8.22
C PRO A 153 15.45 -22.38 -9.00
N ARG A 154 16.56 -23.03 -9.39
CA ARG A 154 17.61 -22.39 -10.20
C ARG A 154 16.97 -21.68 -11.40
N GLY A 155 17.22 -20.38 -11.54
CA GLY A 155 16.66 -19.56 -12.64
C GLY A 155 15.47 -18.67 -12.26
N THR A 156 14.94 -18.80 -11.04
CA THR A 156 13.86 -17.93 -10.54
C THR A 156 14.31 -16.47 -10.45
N ARG A 157 13.62 -15.56 -11.15
CA ARG A 157 13.89 -14.11 -11.18
C ARG A 157 12.83 -13.35 -10.40
N TYR A 158 13.19 -12.13 -9.98
CA TYR A 158 12.29 -11.19 -9.31
C TYR A 158 11.98 -10.00 -10.19
N TYR A 159 10.70 -9.69 -10.33
CA TYR A 159 10.17 -8.54 -11.06
C TYR A 159 9.61 -7.54 -10.06
N ARG A 160 10.03 -6.29 -10.16
CA ARG A 160 9.64 -5.24 -9.21
C ARG A 160 8.80 -4.20 -9.96
N LEU A 161 7.58 -3.97 -9.50
CA LEU A 161 6.67 -2.98 -10.06
C LEU A 161 6.21 -2.05 -8.95
N ALA A 162 6.13 -0.75 -9.22
CA ALA A 162 5.62 0.20 -8.25
C ALA A 162 4.93 1.40 -8.91
N GLY A 163 3.85 1.87 -8.30
CA GLY A 163 3.20 3.11 -8.70
C GLY A 163 1.90 3.33 -7.95
N ARG A 164 0.97 4.06 -8.58
CA ARG A 164 -0.26 4.52 -7.93
C ARG A 164 -1.49 3.78 -8.45
N VAL A 165 -2.47 3.59 -7.58
CA VAL A 165 -3.84 3.21 -7.89
C VAL A 165 -4.80 4.18 -7.21
N ASP A 166 -6.00 4.35 -7.78
CA ASP A 166 -7.07 5.14 -7.18
C ASP A 166 -8.14 4.17 -6.66
N TRP A 167 -8.34 4.12 -5.34
CA TRP A 167 -9.38 3.31 -4.70
C TRP A 167 -10.46 4.23 -4.13
N GLN A 168 -11.68 4.17 -4.69
CA GLN A 168 -12.80 5.04 -4.28
C GLN A 168 -12.45 6.54 -4.23
N GLY A 169 -11.58 6.99 -5.14
CA GLY A 169 -11.10 8.39 -5.18
C GLY A 169 -9.96 8.71 -4.21
N VAL A 170 -9.50 7.73 -3.41
CA VAL A 170 -8.33 7.83 -2.53
C VAL A 170 -7.09 7.30 -3.27
N PRO A 171 -6.03 8.11 -3.43
CA PRO A 171 -4.80 7.66 -4.04
C PRO A 171 -4.01 6.75 -3.09
N VAL A 172 -3.67 5.56 -3.56
CA VAL A 172 -2.85 4.59 -2.84
C VAL A 172 -1.62 4.23 -3.67
N LEU A 173 -0.48 4.14 -3.01
CA LEU A 173 0.77 3.69 -3.62
C LEU A 173 0.94 2.19 -3.38
N VAL A 174 1.32 1.49 -4.43
CA VAL A 174 1.38 0.03 -4.48
C VAL A 174 2.74 -0.37 -5.02
N GLY A 175 3.38 -1.31 -4.32
CA GLY A 175 4.60 -1.97 -4.76
C GLY A 175 4.36 -3.48 -4.82
N LEU A 176 4.66 -4.11 -5.95
CA LEU A 176 4.57 -5.54 -6.16
C LEU A 176 5.95 -6.11 -6.44
N VAL A 177 6.23 -7.27 -5.85
CA VAL A 177 7.32 -8.14 -6.30
C VAL A 177 6.73 -9.46 -6.76
N LEU A 178 7.03 -9.80 -8.01
CA LEU A 178 6.63 -11.05 -8.64
C LEU A 178 7.86 -11.93 -8.85
N THR A 179 7.66 -13.23 -8.96
CA THR A 179 8.72 -14.19 -9.25
C THR A 179 8.33 -15.16 -10.35
N GLY A 180 9.26 -15.49 -11.25
CA GLY A 180 9.01 -16.36 -12.39
C GLY A 180 10.29 -16.81 -13.07
N ASP A 181 10.16 -17.49 -14.21
CA ASP A 181 11.24 -18.11 -14.98
C ASP A 181 11.57 -17.39 -16.30
N GLY A 182 10.99 -16.21 -16.52
CA GLY A 182 11.24 -15.38 -17.70
C GLY A 182 12.58 -14.62 -17.69
N PRO A 183 12.82 -13.78 -18.70
CA PRO A 183 14.03 -12.94 -18.76
C PRO A 183 14.08 -11.98 -17.58
N ALA A 184 15.28 -11.54 -17.19
CA ALA A 184 15.41 -10.50 -16.17
C ALA A 184 14.90 -9.16 -16.73
N LEU A 185 14.11 -8.43 -15.94
CA LEU A 185 13.58 -7.11 -16.31
C LEU A 185 14.07 -6.05 -15.33
N SER A 186 14.27 -4.84 -15.85
CA SER A 186 14.48 -3.65 -15.01
C SER A 186 13.25 -3.37 -14.15
N PRO A 187 13.41 -2.70 -12.99
CA PRO A 187 12.27 -2.24 -12.20
C PRO A 187 11.31 -1.40 -13.05
N ILE A 188 10.01 -1.64 -12.90
CA ILE A 188 8.97 -1.03 -13.73
C ILE A 188 8.19 -0.02 -12.89
N GLU A 189 8.33 1.26 -13.24
CA GLU A 189 7.47 2.31 -12.69
C GLU A 189 6.12 2.36 -13.43
N ILE A 190 5.05 2.37 -12.64
CA ILE A 190 3.68 2.48 -13.09
C ILE A 190 3.26 3.94 -12.97
N GLU A 191 3.42 4.67 -14.08
CA GLU A 191 3.20 6.11 -14.16
C GLU A 191 1.73 6.49 -13.94
N HIS A 192 0.80 5.71 -14.52
CA HIS A 192 -0.64 5.93 -14.41
C HIS A 192 -1.38 4.62 -14.08
N PRO A 193 -2.55 4.69 -13.40
CA PRO A 193 -3.26 3.49 -12.95
C PRO A 193 -3.58 2.47 -14.06
N GLY A 194 -3.92 2.93 -15.27
CA GLY A 194 -4.24 2.05 -16.41
C GLY A 194 -3.10 1.09 -16.79
N LYS A 195 -1.84 1.47 -16.58
CA LYS A 195 -0.66 0.66 -16.95
C LYS A 195 -0.55 -0.62 -16.11
N TRP A 196 -1.19 -0.70 -14.94
CA TRP A 196 -1.32 -1.96 -14.21
C TRP A 196 -2.06 -3.02 -15.04
N LEU A 197 -3.15 -2.64 -15.71
CA LEU A 197 -4.00 -3.54 -16.50
C LEU A 197 -3.34 -3.96 -17.82
N ASP A 198 -2.48 -3.09 -18.37
CA ASP A 198 -1.73 -3.39 -19.59
C ASP A 198 -0.65 -4.44 -19.33
N LEU A 199 -0.01 -4.36 -18.15
CA LEU A 199 1.14 -5.18 -17.79
C LEU A 199 0.77 -6.49 -17.08
N LEU A 200 -0.24 -6.45 -16.21
CA LEU A 200 -0.61 -7.57 -15.35
C LEU A 200 -1.96 -8.13 -15.76
N LYS A 201 -2.03 -9.46 -15.84
CA LYS A 201 -3.30 -10.17 -16.04
C LYS A 201 -3.35 -11.38 -15.12
N VAL A 202 -4.45 -11.58 -14.42
CA VAL A 202 -4.64 -12.79 -13.61
C VAL A 202 -5.09 -13.93 -14.52
N ARG A 203 -4.44 -15.09 -14.38
CA ARG A 203 -4.73 -16.32 -15.11
C ARG A 203 -5.01 -17.43 -14.10
N THR A 204 -6.27 -17.84 -14.01
CA THR A 204 -6.72 -19.07 -13.34
C THR A 204 -6.50 -20.30 -14.21
#